data_AF-A0A950RWB5-F1
#
_entry.id   AF-A0A950RWB5-F1
#
_cell.length_a   1.000
_cell.length_b   1.000
_cell.length_c   1.000
_cell.angle_alpha   90.00
_cell.angle_beta   90.00
_cell.angle_gamma   90.00
#
_symmetry.space_group_name_H-M   'P 1'
#
loop_
_entity.id
_entity.type
_entity.pdbx_description
1 polymer ?
#
loop_
_entity_poly.entity_id
_entity_poly.type
_entity_poly.pdbx_seq_one_letter_code
_entity_poly.pdbx_strand_id
1 'polypeptide(L)' 'AQRATLQYWKQQMPWADKGSVTVANGGDLAKEAGVFPWLAVTPENAPR' A
#
# COMPACT_ATOMS: atom_id res chain seq x y z
N ALA A 1 13.34 -7.61 4.00
CA ALA A 1 12.00 -7.72 3.41
C ALA A 1 10.98 -7.38 4.48
N GLN A 2 10.06 -6.46 4.17
CA GLN A 2 8.89 -6.18 5.00
C GLN A 2 7.89 -7.35 4.98
N ARG A 3 7.01 -7.42 5.98
CA ARG A 3 5.91 -8.40 6.05
C ARG A 3 4.59 -7.74 5.68
N ALA A 4 3.63 -8.53 5.20
CA ALA A 4 2.27 -8.04 4.95
C ALA A 4 1.52 -7.74 6.24
N THR A 5 0.94 -6.55 6.29
CA THR A 5 0.00 -6.13 7.33
C THR A 5 -1.41 -6.34 6.84
N LEU A 6 -2.16 -7.20 7.54
CA LEU A 6 -3.57 -7.45 7.27
C LEU A 6 -4.42 -6.58 8.20
N GLN A 7 -5.19 -5.67 7.61
CA GLN A 7 -6.05 -4.74 8.33
C GLN A 7 -7.50 -5.16 8.22
N TYR A 8 -8.13 -5.46 9.36
CA TYR A 8 -9.57 -5.74 9.45
C TYR A 8 -10.37 -4.47 9.73
N TRP A 9 -11.43 -4.24 8.96
CA TRP A 9 -12.30 -3.08 9.10
C TRP A 9 -13.46 -3.36 10.05
N LYS A 10 -13.44 -2.73 11.22
CA LYS A 10 -14.50 -2.88 12.24
C LYS A 10 -15.76 -2.07 11.93
N GLN A 11 -15.64 -1.04 11.08
CA GLN A 11 -16.68 -0.09 10.72
C GLN A 11 -16.60 0.20 9.22
N GLN A 12 -17.73 0.60 8.62
CA GLN A 12 -17.83 0.96 7.20
C GLN A 12 -17.05 2.26 6.95
N MET A 13 -16.13 2.24 6.00
CA MET A 13 -15.39 3.42 5.54
C MET A 13 -15.69 3.69 4.05
N PRO A 14 -15.46 4.93 3.55
CA PRO A 14 -15.69 5.25 2.14
C PRO A 14 -14.88 4.39 1.15
N TRP A 15 -13.79 3.77 1.60
CA TRP A 15 -12.88 2.97 0.79
C TRP A 15 -12.80 1.49 1.22
N ALA A 16 -13.57 1.06 2.23
CA ALA A 16 -13.56 -0.32 2.69
C ALA A 16 -14.81 -0.70 3.48
N ASP A 17 -15.33 -1.91 3.24
CA ASP A 17 -16.52 -2.42 3.92
C ASP A 17 -16.22 -2.94 5.32
N LYS A 18 -17.18 -2.80 6.24
CA LYS A 18 -17.12 -3.46 7.55
C LYS A 18 -17.01 -4.98 7.37
N GLY A 19 -16.07 -5.61 8.08
CA GLY A 19 -15.83 -7.05 8.01
C GLY A 19 -14.81 -7.46 6.95
N SER A 20 -14.40 -6.55 6.07
CA SER A 20 -13.37 -6.83 5.08
C SER A 20 -11.96 -6.78 5.67
N VAL A 21 -11.02 -7.44 4.99
CA VAL A 21 -9.58 -7.36 5.29
C VAL A 21 -8.84 -6.77 4.09
N THR A 22 -7.94 -5.82 4.34
CA THR A 22 -7.09 -5.19 3.32
C THR A 22 -5.62 -5.41 3.65
N VAL A 23 -4.77 -5.54 2.63
CA VAL A 23 -3.31 -5.46 2.82
C VAL A 23 -2.93 -3.98 2.92
N ALA A 24 -2.55 -3.52 4.11
CA ALA A 24 -2.35 -2.09 4.37
C ALA A 24 -1.07 -1.53 3.74
N ASN A 25 0.01 -2.33 3.70
CA ASN A 25 1.31 -1.94 3.15
C ASN A 25 1.60 -2.56 1.78
N GLY A 26 0.56 -2.85 0.99
CA GLY A 26 0.70 -3.53 -0.31
C GLY A 26 1.63 -2.81 -1.28
N GLY A 27 1.64 -1.47 -1.26
CA GLY A 27 2.49 -0.65 -2.13
C GLY A 27 3.99 -0.84 -1.87
N ASP A 28 4.42 -0.86 -0.59
CA ASP A 28 5.84 -1.02 -0.27
C ASP A 28 6.32 -2.45 -0.50
N LEU A 29 5.47 -3.45 -0.25
CA LEU A 29 5.77 -4.83 -0.63
C LEU A 29 5.93 -4.98 -2.15
N ALA A 30 5.09 -4.32 -2.94
CA ALA A 30 5.20 -4.33 -4.39
C ALA A 30 6.48 -3.65 -4.90
N LYS A 31 6.96 -2.59 -4.23
CA LYS A 31 8.28 -1.98 -4.51
C LYS A 31 9.41 -2.98 -4.24
N GLU A 32 9.44 -3.61 -3.05
CA GLU A 32 10.49 -4.57 -2.68
C GLU A 32 10.49 -5.81 -3.59
N ALA A 33 9.31 -6.25 -4.03
CA ALA A 33 9.16 -7.38 -4.94
C ALA A 33 9.45 -7.04 -6.42
N GLY A 34 9.75 -5.78 -6.75
CA GLY A 34 10.04 -5.35 -8.12
C GLY A 34 8.82 -5.35 -9.06
N VAL A 35 7.61 -5.32 -8.51
CA VAL A 35 6.35 -5.33 -9.28
C VAL A 35 6.14 -4.00 -10.02
N PHE A 36 6.53 -2.88 -9.39
CA PHE A 36 6.43 -1.57 -10.01
C PHE A 36 7.73 -1.19 -10.75
N PRO A 37 7.64 -0.50 -11.91
CA PRO A 37 8.80 0.05 -12.60
C PRO A 37 9.59 1.01 -11.69
N TRP A 38 10.92 0.88 -11.68
CA TRP A 38 11.80 1.63 -10.77
C TRP A 38 11.63 3.16 -10.85
N LEU A 39 11.39 3.69 -12.05
CA LEU A 39 11.22 5.13 -12.27
C LEU A 39 9.91 5.65 -11.63
N ALA A 40 8.86 4.81 -11.56
CA ALA A 40 7.57 5.18 -10.98
C ALA A 40 7.57 5.20 -9.44
N VAL A 41 8.59 4.62 -8.80
CA VAL A 41 8.70 4.51 -7.34
C VAL A 41 9.83 5.36 -6.77
N THR A 42 10.59 6.03 -7.64
CA THR A 42 11.63 6.98 -7.26
C THR A 42 10.97 8.34 -6.98
N PRO A 43 11.13 8.92 -5.77
CA PRO A 43 10.56 10.23 -5.47
C PRO A 43 11.15 11.33 -6.34
N GLU A 44 10.31 12.28 -6.75
CA GLU A 44 10.76 13.50 -7.42
C GLU A 44 11.01 14.61 -6.39
N ASN A 45 11.91 15.54 -6.73
CA ASN A 45 12.12 16.73 -5.92
C ASN A 45 10.86 17.61 -5.92
N ALA A 46 10.58 18.25 -4.79
CA ALA A 46 9.50 19.22 -4.71
C ALA A 46 9.70 20.35 -5.76
N PRO A 47 8.61 20.87 -6.37
CA PRO A 47 8.71 22.07 -7.21
C PRO A 47 9.35 23.21 -6.42
N ARG A 48 10.19 24.01 -7.08
CA ARG A 48 10.69 25.27 -6.50
C ARG A 48 9.62 26.37 -6.55
#